data_AF-A0A830GVY8-F1
#
_entry.id   AF-A0A830GVY8-F1
#
_cell.length_a   1.000
_cell.length_b   1.000
_cell.length_c   1.000
_cell.angle_alpha   90.00
_cell.angle_beta   90.00
_cell.angle_gamma   90.00
#
_symmetry.space_group_name_H-M   'P 1'
#
loop_
_entity.id
_entity.type
_entity.pdbx_description
1 polymer ?
#
loop_
_entity_poly.entity_id
_entity_poly.type
_entity_poly.pdbx_seq_one_letter_code
_entity_poly.pdbx_strand_id
1 'polypeptide(L)' 'MIKCPSCGKTYSSVSSLVKHIRLKGKYDAVHEMIWNEFKAFETSLDDDSFTETDAFREFLMRKGLYKMRKWEFASST' A
#
# COMPACT_ATOMS: atom_id res chain seq x y z
N MET A 1 5.12 -8.59 -6.50
CA MET A 1 6.14 -7.66 -5.98
C MET A 1 5.53 -6.26 -5.97
N ILE A 2 5.55 -5.58 -4.84
CA ILE A 2 4.98 -4.22 -4.67
C ILE A 2 6.12 -3.21 -4.69
N LYS A 3 5.96 -2.12 -5.44
CA LYS A 3 6.99 -1.08 -5.56
C LYS A 3 6.62 0.12 -4.69
N CYS A 4 7.58 0.63 -3.93
CA CYS A 4 7.42 1.90 -3.21
C CYS A 4 7.30 3.05 -4.23
N PRO A 5 6.25 3.88 -4.16
CA PRO A 5 6.08 5.01 -5.07
C PRO A 5 7.09 6.14 -4.85
N SER A 6 7.69 6.23 -3.65
CA SER A 6 8.66 7.28 -3.32
C SER A 6 10.08 6.90 -3.74
N CYS A 7 10.62 5.79 -3.22
CA CYS A 7 12.01 5.40 -3.49
C CYS A 7 12.20 4.34 -4.58
N GLY A 8 11.11 3.81 -5.14
CA GLY A 8 11.17 2.79 -6.19
C GLY A 8 11.63 1.40 -5.74
N LYS A 9 11.88 1.17 -4.44
CA LYS A 9 12.24 -0.16 -3.90
C LYS A 9 11.11 -1.16 -4.07
N THR A 10 11.47 -2.38 -4.43
CA THR A 10 10.53 -3.50 -4.59
C THR A 10 10.53 -4.39 -3.35
N TYR A 11 9.33 -4.80 -2.94
CA TYR A 11 9.09 -5.64 -1.78
C TYR A 11 8.30 -6.88 -2.19
N SER A 12 8.59 -8.00 -1.52
CA SER A 12 7.87 -9.27 -1.74
C SER A 12 6.46 -9.24 -1.17
N SER A 13 6.24 -8.50 -0.09
CA SER A 13 4.98 -8.45 0.66
C SER A 13 4.57 -7.02 1.02
N VAL A 14 3.26 -6.78 1.18
CA VAL A 14 2.71 -5.45 1.54
C VAL A 14 3.18 -5.05 2.93
N SER A 15 3.18 -5.97 3.89
CA SER A 15 3.67 -5.75 5.26
C SER A 15 5.12 -5.26 5.33
N SER A 16 6.00 -5.74 4.45
CA SER A 16 7.38 -5.24 4.36
C SER A 16 7.45 -3.81 3.82
N LEU A 17 6.58 -3.47 2.86
CA LEU A 17 6.50 -2.11 2.32
C LEU A 17 5.93 -1.12 3.35
N VAL A 18 4.90 -1.52 4.10
CA VAL A 18 4.32 -0.75 5.21
C VAL A 18 5.40 -0.40 6.23
N LYS A 19 6.12 -1.41 6.73
CA LYS A 19 7.23 -1.21 7.67
C LYS A 19 8.30 -0.29 7.08
N HIS A 20 8.60 -0.45 5.80
CA HIS A 20 9.56 0.42 5.12
C HIS A 20 9.11 1.89 5.10
N ILE A 21 7.87 2.18 4.71
CA ILE A 21 7.35 3.55 4.62
C ILE A 21 7.29 4.18 6.02
N ARG A 22 6.81 3.44 7.02
CA ARG A 22 6.77 3.89 8.42
C ARG A 22 8.17 4.23 8.97
N LEU A 23 9.16 3.36 8.72
CA LEU A 23 10.53 3.59 9.20
C LEU A 23 11.23 4.70 8.42
N LYS A 24 11.00 4.78 7.11
CA LYS A 24 11.61 5.82 6.26
C LYS A 24 10.98 7.19 6.49
N GLY A 25 9.70 7.27 6.82
CA GLY A 25 9.02 8.54 7.10
C GLY A 25 9.74 9.38 8.15
N LYS A 26 10.38 8.74 9.14
CA LYS A 26 11.17 9.45 10.16
C LYS A 26 12.37 10.25 9.61
N TYR A 27 12.86 9.90 8.42
CA TYR A 27 14.04 10.49 7.80
C TYR A 27 13.77 11.10 6.43
N ASP A 28 12.57 10.89 5.88
CA ASP A 28 12.23 11.24 4.51
C ASP A 28 10.80 11.79 4.47
N ALA A 29 10.70 13.09 4.18
CA ALA A 29 9.45 13.82 4.18
C ALA A 29 8.43 13.24 3.18
N VAL A 30 8.89 12.67 2.06
CA VAL A 30 7.99 12.06 1.06
C VAL A 30 7.37 10.77 1.61
N HIS A 31 8.16 9.93 2.29
CA HIS A 31 7.62 8.74 2.96
C HIS A 31 6.72 9.11 4.13
N GLU A 32 7.00 10.19 4.85
CA GLU A 32 6.16 10.71 5.92
C GLU A 32 4.79 11.18 5.40
N MET A 33 4.77 11.93 4.30
CA MET A 33 3.52 12.38 3.67
C MET A 33 2.65 11.18 3.26
N ILE A 34 3.24 10.17 2.61
CA ILE A 34 2.52 8.96 2.22
C ILE A 34 1.99 8.21 3.45
N TRP A 35 2.78 8.14 4.53
CA TRP A 35 2.37 7.51 5.78
C TRP A 35 1.20 8.23 6.44
N ASN A 36 1.23 9.57 6.48
CA ASN A 36 0.13 10.38 7.01
C ASN A 36 -1.13 10.24 6.16
N GLU A 37 -1.02 10.25 4.82
CA GLU A 37 -2.16 9.98 3.94
C GLU A 37 -2.76 8.59 4.20
N PHE A 38 -1.92 7.58 4.39
CA PHE A 38 -2.38 6.24 4.76
C PHE A 38 -3.10 6.24 6.10
N LYS A 39 -2.55 6.89 7.14
CA LYS A 39 -3.19 6.97 8.46
C LYS A 39 -4.55 7.69 8.40
N ALA A 40 -4.67 8.74 7.58
CA ALA A 40 -5.93 9.43 7.32
C ALA A 40 -6.96 8.54 6.60
N PHE A 41 -6.49 7.67 5.70
CA PHE A 41 -7.32 6.67 5.04
C PHE A 41 -7.74 5.56 6.01
N GLU A 42 -6.81 5.03 6.82
CA GLU A 42 -7.06 3.99 7.81
C GLU A 42 -8.10 4.45 8.85
N THR A 43 -8.02 5.69 9.35
CA THR A 43 -9.05 6.22 10.26
C THR A 43 -10.41 6.43 9.59
N SER A 44 -10.46 6.47 8.25
CA SER A 44 -11.71 6.59 7.50
C SER A 44 -12.32 5.22 7.18
N LEU A 45 -11.59 4.12 7.42
CA LEU A 45 -12.13 2.77 7.35
C LEU A 45 -12.78 2.48 8.70
N ASP A 46 -14.11 2.56 8.76
CA ASP A 46 -14.93 2.38 9.97
C ASP A 46 -15.00 0.92 10.47
N ASP A 47 -14.15 0.03 9.94
CA ASP A 47 -14.29 -1.41 10.08
C ASP A 47 -13.06 -2.03 10.76
N ASP A 48 -13.25 -2.45 12.03
CA ASP A 48 -12.23 -3.08 12.88
C ASP A 48 -11.75 -4.45 12.33
N SER A 49 -12.34 -4.94 11.23
CA SER A 49 -11.94 -6.22 10.62
C SER A 49 -10.69 -6.10 9.74
N PHE A 50 -10.28 -4.89 9.34
CA PHE A 50 -9.13 -4.69 8.47
C PHE A 50 -7.80 -4.63 9.23
N THR A 51 -6.88 -5.51 8.87
CA THR A 51 -5.49 -5.42 9.34
C THR A 51 -4.77 -4.23 8.69
N GLU A 52 -3.76 -3.63 9.35
CA GLU A 52 -2.91 -2.54 8.80
C GLU A 52 -2.41 -2.86 7.38
N THR A 53 -2.10 -4.13 7.12
CA THR A 53 -1.62 -4.59 5.81
C THR A 53 -2.71 -4.58 4.74
N ASP A 54 -3.95 -4.87 5.12
CA ASP A 54 -5.10 -4.87 4.21
C ASP A 54 -5.57 -3.45 3.89
N ALA A 55 -5.68 -2.60 4.92
CA ALA A 55 -5.93 -1.16 4.74
C ALA A 55 -4.87 -0.52 3.81
N PHE A 56 -3.59 -0.88 3.97
CA PHE A 56 -2.52 -0.35 3.12
C PHE A 56 -2.62 -0.86 1.69
N ARG A 57 -3.05 -2.11 1.50
CA ARG A 57 -3.29 -2.68 0.18
C ARG A 57 -4.39 -1.92 -0.54
N GLU A 58 -5.50 -1.64 0.15
CA GLU A 58 -6.61 -0.85 -0.38
C GLU A 58 -6.19 0.59 -0.71
N PHE A 59 -5.40 1.23 0.16
CA PHE A 59 -4.81 2.53 -0.10
C PHE A 59 -3.98 2.55 -1.40
N LEU A 60 -3.14 1.54 -1.61
CA LEU A 60 -2.33 1.42 -2.82
C LEU A 60 -3.18 1.13 -4.07
N MET A 61 -4.27 0.35 -3.94
CA MET A 61 -5.23 0.13 -5.02
C MET A 61 -5.92 1.42 -5.42
N ARG A 62 -6.40 2.20 -4.43
CA ARG A 62 -7.07 3.49 -4.63
C ARG A 62 -6.16 4.50 -5.36
N LYS A 63 -4.87 4.52 -5.02
CA LYS A 63 -3.85 5.36 -5.67
C LYS A 63 -3.39 4.81 -7.04
N GLY A 64 -3.82 3.62 -7.45
CA GLY A 64 -3.39 2.99 -8.71
C GLY A 64 -1.94 2.48 -8.71
N LEU A 65 -1.30 2.46 -7.54
CA LEU A 65 0.10 2.05 -7.34
C LEU A 65 0.23 0.54 -7.15
N TYR A 66 -0.88 -0.13 -6.84
CA TYR A 66 -0.97 -1.57 -6.76
C TYR A 66 -2.04 -2.07 -7.73
N LYS A 67 -1.59 -2.70 -8.83
CA LYS A 67 -2.48 -3.49 -9.69
C LYS A 67 -2.55 -4.88 -9.09
N MET A 68 -3.72 -5.27 -8.57
CA MET A 68 -4.04 -6.69 -8.43
C MET A 68 -3.85 -7.30 -9.81
N ARG A 69 -3.00 -8.33 -9.92
CA ARG A 69 -2.84 -9.07 -11.18
C ARG A 69 -4.25 -9.55 -11.54
N LYS A 70 -4.85 -8.89 -12.53
CA LYS A 70 -6.12 -9.25 -13.12
C LYS A 70 -6.03 -10.76 -13.38
N TRP A 71 -6.91 -11.53 -12.76
CA TRP A 71 -7.21 -12.86 -13.28
C TRP A 71 -7.66 -12.58 -14.71
N GLU A 72 -6.80 -12.90 -15.66
CA GLU A 72 -7.23 -13.09 -17.01
C GLU A 72 -8.12 -14.33 -16.93
N PHE A 73 -9.43 -14.10 -16.82
CA PHE A 73 -10.40 -15.06 -17.31
C PHE A 73 -10.02 -15.26 -18.78
N ALA A 74 -9.20 -16.27 -19.03
CA ALA A 74 -9.17 -16.94 -20.30
C ALA A 74 -10.56 -17.58 -20.46
N SER A 75 -11.56 -16.78 -20.83
CA SER A 75 -12.67 -17.25 -21.63
C SER A 75 -12.07 -17.63 -22.98
N SER A 76 -11.41 -18.79 -23.03
CA SER A 76 -11.14 -19.45 -24.30
C SER A 76 -12.43 -20.14 -24.69
N THR A 77 -12.99 -19.61 -25.77
CA THR A 77 -14.19 -20.07 -26.47
C THR A 77 -13.96 -21.45 -27.07
#